data_AF-A0A5C7F6R9-F1
#
_entry.id   AF-A0A5C7F6R9-F1
#
_cell.length_a   1.000
_cell.length_b   1.000
_cell.length_c   1.000
_cell.angle_alpha   90.00
_cell.angle_beta   90.00
_cell.angle_gamma   90.00
#
_symmetry.space_group_name_H-M   'P 1'
#
loop_
_entity.id
_entity.type
_entity.pdbx_description
1 polymer ?
#
loop_
_entity_poly.entity_id
_entity_poly.type
_entity_poly.pdbx_seq_one_letter_code
_entity_poly.pdbx_strand_id
1 'polypeptide(L)'
;MKNTMLTWSLLLLLGSCKTESAAKFSIMDSRDEKKVEQYIRNHPGDKNLPFLKQKLQALKNAKKPKKRPGELPKPIVFKTITEREAKEYAQILEESKALHSKNTVKVLNQLFNSDQSNTDAILLVQNNSDCNMILRIQGSKYYNLAVPSHGENSIVIPQGDYMLSTNLCDLSYVSNKKITKNVVVALKPNVPTGYPKAESN
;
A
#
# COMPACT_ATOMS: atom_id res chain seq x y z
N MET A 1 -58.49 47.32 64.20
CA MET A 1 -57.83 46.14 64.80
C MET A 1 -57.58 45.10 63.70
N LYS A 2 -56.36 44.54 63.69
CA LYS A 2 -55.78 43.47 62.84
C LYS A 2 -55.42 43.86 61.39
N ASN A 3 -54.15 44.11 61.05
CA ASN A 3 -53.01 43.17 60.78
C ASN A 3 -53.31 42.19 59.63
N THR A 4 -52.44 41.84 58.67
CA THR A 4 -51.06 42.19 58.24
C THR A 4 -50.83 41.41 56.93
N MET A 5 -49.99 41.95 56.02
CA MET A 5 -49.12 41.28 55.03
C MET A 5 -49.55 39.96 54.34
N LEU A 6 -49.52 39.92 52.99
CA LEU A 6 -48.54 39.13 52.22
C LEU A 6 -48.65 39.37 50.69
N THR A 7 -47.55 39.85 50.12
CA THR A 7 -46.91 39.53 48.81
C THR A 7 -47.66 39.63 47.47
N TRP A 8 -47.23 40.64 46.71
CA TRP A 8 -46.80 40.64 45.30
C TRP A 8 -47.13 39.43 44.40
N SER A 9 -47.84 39.71 43.30
CA SER A 9 -47.64 39.00 42.03
C SER A 9 -47.85 39.95 40.85
N LEU A 10 -46.76 40.62 40.49
CA LEU A 10 -46.53 41.19 39.17
C LEU A 10 -45.51 40.27 38.48
N LEU A 11 -45.92 39.51 37.47
CA LEU A 11 -45.00 39.00 36.44
C LEU A 11 -45.76 38.66 35.16
N LEU A 12 -45.91 39.68 34.31
CA LEU A 12 -45.76 39.50 32.86
C LEU A 12 -44.35 38.95 32.62
N LEU A 13 -44.22 37.83 31.91
CA LEU A 13 -43.12 37.55 30.97
C LEU A 13 -43.37 36.22 30.25
N LEU A 14 -43.83 36.37 29.00
CA LEU A 14 -43.40 35.64 27.81
C LEU A 14 -43.05 34.16 28.00
N GLY A 15 -43.94 33.31 27.50
CA GLY A 15 -43.61 31.94 27.14
C GLY A 15 -42.34 31.92 26.31
N SER A 16 -41.29 31.32 26.85
CA SER A 16 -40.07 31.00 26.13
C SER A 16 -40.40 29.89 25.13
N CYS A 17 -40.83 30.29 23.93
CA CYS A 17 -40.71 29.46 22.75
C CYS A 17 -39.22 29.18 22.58
N LYS A 18 -38.80 27.93 22.76
CA LYS A 18 -37.44 27.52 22.38
C LYS A 18 -37.37 27.63 20.86
N THR A 19 -36.78 28.72 20.37
CA THR A 19 -36.43 28.87 18.95
C THR A 19 -35.32 27.89 18.60
N GLU A 20 -35.70 26.63 18.35
CA GLU A 20 -34.83 25.55 17.88
C GLU A 20 -34.70 25.53 16.33
N SER A 21 -35.35 26.49 15.66
CA SER A 21 -35.44 26.54 14.19
C SER A 21 -34.25 27.24 13.52
N ALA A 22 -33.59 28.19 14.19
CA ALA A 22 -32.48 28.95 13.61
C ALA A 22 -31.18 28.11 13.43
N ALA A 23 -30.93 27.16 14.33
CA ALA A 23 -29.75 26.29 14.26
C ALA A 23 -29.85 25.23 13.15
N LYS A 24 -31.06 24.70 12.88
CA LYS A 24 -31.32 23.62 11.91
C LYS A 24 -30.97 24.01 10.48
N PHE A 25 -31.35 25.21 10.05
CA PHE A 25 -31.05 25.70 8.69
C PHE A 25 -29.53 25.90 8.49
N SER A 26 -28.84 26.42 9.51
CA SER A 26 -27.41 26.72 9.43
C SER A 26 -26.51 25.49 9.27
N ILE A 27 -26.91 24.33 9.82
CA ILE A 27 -26.12 23.10 9.76
C ILE A 27 -26.27 22.40 8.41
N MET A 28 -27.46 22.50 7.78
CA MET A 28 -27.71 21.92 6.46
C MET A 28 -26.83 22.55 5.37
N ASP A 29 -26.37 23.79 5.55
CA ASP A 29 -25.46 24.50 4.64
C ASP A 29 -24.00 24.50 5.10
N SER A 30 -23.72 24.18 6.36
CA SER A 30 -22.36 24.17 6.93
C SER A 30 -21.37 23.29 6.15
N ARG A 31 -20.17 23.82 5.88
CA ARG A 31 -19.03 23.11 5.27
C ARG A 31 -18.02 22.60 6.30
N ASP A 32 -18.29 22.81 7.58
CA ASP A 32 -17.41 22.42 8.68
C ASP A 32 -17.75 21.00 9.17
N GLU A 33 -16.87 20.06 8.84
CA GLU A 33 -16.95 18.65 9.23
C GLU A 33 -17.17 18.46 10.74
N LYS A 34 -16.45 19.22 11.59
CA LYS A 34 -16.52 19.05 13.05
C LYS A 34 -17.87 19.51 13.58
N LYS A 35 -18.41 20.59 13.03
CA LYS A 35 -19.74 21.10 13.40
C LYS A 35 -20.86 20.15 12.96
N VAL A 36 -20.77 19.60 11.75
CA VAL A 36 -21.75 18.62 11.25
C VAL A 36 -21.69 17.33 12.08
N GLU A 37 -20.50 16.84 12.40
CA GLU A 37 -20.30 15.65 13.24
C GLU A 37 -20.82 15.85 14.68
N GLN A 38 -20.54 17.01 15.28
CA GLN A 38 -21.03 17.35 16.61
C GLN A 38 -22.55 17.49 16.65
N TYR A 39 -23.17 18.07 15.62
CA TYR A 39 -24.63 18.17 15.53
C TYR A 39 -25.30 16.79 15.44
N ILE A 40 -24.76 15.88 14.61
CA ILE A 40 -25.24 14.50 14.46
C ILE A 40 -25.17 13.73 15.80
N ARG A 41 -24.11 13.92 16.57
CA ARG A 41 -23.96 13.30 17.90
C ARG A 41 -24.99 13.79 18.90
N ASN A 42 -25.29 15.09 18.89
CA ASN A 42 -26.17 15.72 19.86
C ASN A 42 -27.66 15.59 19.51
N HIS A 43 -28.01 15.20 18.28
CA HIS A 43 -29.39 15.11 17.79
C HIS A 43 -29.68 13.79 17.06
N PRO A 44 -29.72 12.65 17.79
CA PRO A 44 -29.90 11.32 17.19
C PRO A 44 -31.31 11.07 16.59
N GLY A 45 -32.30 11.89 16.93
CA GLY A 45 -33.69 11.80 16.44
C GLY A 45 -34.04 12.79 15.32
N ASP A 46 -33.05 13.49 14.74
CA ASP A 46 -33.32 14.49 13.69
C ASP A 46 -33.77 13.79 12.38
N LYS A 47 -34.86 14.27 11.77
CA LYS A 47 -35.39 13.76 10.50
C LYS A 47 -34.40 13.88 9.33
N ASN A 48 -33.45 14.82 9.41
CA ASN A 48 -32.44 15.08 8.39
C ASN A 48 -31.12 14.33 8.65
N LEU A 49 -31.06 13.46 9.66
CA LEU A 49 -29.86 12.69 10.00
C LEU A 49 -29.29 11.86 8.83
N PRO A 50 -30.09 11.24 7.95
CA PRO A 50 -29.56 10.53 6.77
C PRO A 50 -28.79 11.48 5.84
N PHE A 51 -29.36 12.65 5.57
CA PHE A 51 -28.74 13.70 4.76
C PHE A 51 -27.45 14.24 5.40
N LEU A 52 -27.47 14.51 6.72
CA LEU A 52 -26.30 15.02 7.43
C LEU A 52 -25.17 13.99 7.50
N LYS A 53 -25.48 12.69 7.65
CA LYS A 53 -24.49 11.59 7.58
C LYS A 53 -23.88 11.48 6.19
N GLN A 54 -24.69 11.56 5.13
CA GLN A 54 -24.22 11.57 3.75
C GLN A 54 -23.31 12.78 3.47
N LYS A 55 -23.70 13.96 3.97
CA LYS A 55 -22.90 15.18 3.86
C LYS A 55 -21.58 15.09 4.61
N LEU A 56 -21.56 14.56 5.83
CA LEU A 56 -20.33 14.33 6.59
C LEU A 56 -19.37 13.40 5.84
N GLN A 57 -19.89 12.34 5.21
CA GLN A 57 -19.10 11.44 4.38
C GLN A 57 -18.52 12.14 3.16
N ALA A 58 -19.29 13.00 2.48
CA ALA A 58 -18.81 13.81 1.37
C ALA A 58 -17.70 14.79 1.80
N LEU A 59 -17.85 15.45 2.96
CA LEU A 59 -16.83 16.35 3.52
C LEU A 59 -15.54 15.61 3.89
N LYS A 60 -15.65 14.40 4.48
CA LYS A 60 -14.50 13.52 4.77
C LYS A 60 -13.81 13.03 3.50
N ASN A 61 -14.56 12.73 2.45
CA ASN A 61 -14.02 12.31 1.16
C ASN A 61 -13.38 13.47 0.38
N ALA A 62 -13.88 14.69 0.53
CA ALA A 62 -13.32 15.89 -0.11
C ALA A 62 -11.96 16.30 0.47
N LYS A 63 -11.68 15.98 1.75
CA LYS A 63 -10.38 16.19 2.39
C LYS A 63 -9.36 15.09 2.11
N LYS A 64 -9.80 13.91 1.69
CA LYS A 64 -8.87 12.88 1.19
C LYS A 64 -8.27 13.38 -0.12
N PRO A 65 -6.96 13.16 -0.39
CA PRO A 65 -6.35 13.62 -1.62
C PRO A 65 -7.15 13.07 -2.81
N LYS A 66 -7.67 13.97 -3.65
CA LYS A 66 -8.29 13.61 -4.91
C LYS A 66 -7.24 12.86 -5.73
N LYS A 67 -7.45 11.57 -5.98
CA LYS A 67 -6.69 10.84 -7.00
C LYS A 67 -6.77 11.64 -8.29
N ARG A 68 -5.62 11.87 -8.93
CA ARG A 68 -5.53 12.66 -10.17
C ARG A 68 -6.51 12.07 -11.21
N PRO A 69 -7.21 12.89 -12.01
CA PRO A 69 -8.06 12.37 -13.07
C PRO A 69 -7.19 11.58 -14.04
N GLY A 70 -7.37 10.25 -14.11
CA GLY A 70 -6.59 9.37 -14.99
C GLY A 70 -6.06 8.09 -14.34
N GLU A 71 -6.08 7.97 -13.01
CA GLU A 71 -5.68 6.71 -12.37
C GLU A 71 -6.88 5.76 -12.28
N LEU A 72 -6.98 4.81 -13.22
CA LEU A 72 -7.94 3.71 -13.13
C LEU A 72 -7.82 3.10 -11.73
N PRO A 73 -8.94 2.80 -11.03
CA PRO A 73 -8.86 2.12 -9.75
C PRO A 73 -8.17 0.78 -9.94
N LYS A 74 -6.89 0.68 -9.53
CA LYS A 74 -6.18 -0.59 -9.46
C LYS A 74 -7.10 -1.57 -8.71
N PRO A 75 -7.41 -2.76 -9.27
CA PRO A 75 -8.39 -3.66 -8.67
C PRO A 75 -7.99 -4.01 -7.24
N ILE A 76 -8.96 -4.22 -6.35
CA ILE A 76 -8.69 -4.53 -4.92
C ILE A 76 -7.77 -5.76 -4.78
N VAL A 77 -7.89 -6.71 -5.70
CA VAL A 77 -7.02 -7.90 -5.82
C VAL A 77 -5.56 -7.52 -6.09
N PHE A 78 -5.31 -6.46 -6.86
CA PHE A 78 -3.97 -6.01 -7.20
C PHE A 78 -3.26 -5.39 -5.99
N LYS A 79 -3.98 -4.56 -5.22
CA LYS A 79 -3.44 -3.96 -3.99
C LYS A 79 -3.01 -5.04 -2.99
N THR A 80 -3.81 -6.10 -2.83
CA THR A 80 -3.47 -7.20 -1.92
C THR A 80 -2.33 -8.07 -2.43
N ILE A 81 -2.11 -8.19 -3.75
CA ILE A 81 -0.92 -8.87 -4.30
C ILE A 81 0.33 -8.05 -4.00
N THR A 82 0.34 -6.75 -4.31
CA THR A 82 1.50 -5.88 -4.06
C THR A 82 1.89 -5.80 -2.59
N GLU A 83 0.90 -5.76 -1.68
CA GLU A 83 1.15 -5.75 -0.24
C GLU A 83 1.72 -7.09 0.26
N ARG A 84 1.25 -8.21 -0.29
CA ARG A 84 1.78 -9.55 0.03
C ARG A 84 3.20 -9.73 -0.48
N GLU A 85 3.50 -9.32 -1.71
CA GLU A 85 4.85 -9.38 -2.28
C GLU A 85 5.83 -8.48 -1.52
N ALA A 86 5.40 -7.27 -1.13
CA ALA A 86 6.23 -6.39 -0.30
C ALA A 86 6.55 -7.01 1.06
N LYS A 87 5.58 -7.69 1.68
CA LYS A 87 5.78 -8.39 2.96
C LYS A 87 6.71 -9.60 2.80
N GLU A 88 6.50 -10.41 1.76
CA GLU A 88 7.35 -11.56 1.43
C GLU A 88 8.79 -11.12 1.16
N TYR A 89 8.96 -10.03 0.41
CA TYR A 89 10.27 -9.44 0.15
C TYR A 89 10.96 -9.06 1.45
N ALA A 90 10.26 -8.40 2.37
CA ALA A 90 10.82 -8.02 3.67
C ALA A 90 11.24 -9.23 4.51
N GLN A 91 10.45 -10.32 4.48
CA GLN A 91 10.77 -11.57 5.17
C GLN A 91 12.02 -12.23 4.58
N ILE A 92 12.07 -12.41 3.26
CA ILE A 92 13.22 -13.01 2.57
C ILE A 92 14.46 -12.16 2.77
N LEU A 93 14.35 -10.83 2.74
CA LEU A 93 15.47 -9.94 2.98
C LEU A 93 16.04 -10.10 4.38
N GLU A 94 15.18 -10.24 5.40
CA GLU A 94 15.62 -10.43 6.78
C GLU A 94 16.31 -11.78 6.97
N GLU A 95 15.74 -12.86 6.42
CA GLU A 95 16.38 -14.18 6.38
C GLU A 95 17.73 -14.13 5.63
N SER A 96 17.78 -13.40 4.52
CA SER A 96 18.98 -13.23 3.70
C SER A 96 20.09 -12.48 4.45
N LYS A 97 19.77 -11.43 5.21
CA LYS A 97 20.74 -10.73 6.05
C LYS A 97 21.37 -11.65 7.08
N ALA A 98 20.56 -12.47 7.75
CA ALA A 98 21.06 -13.46 8.71
C ALA A 98 21.98 -14.50 8.04
N LEU A 99 21.73 -14.81 6.76
CA LEU A 99 22.49 -15.79 5.99
C LEU A 99 23.58 -15.17 5.09
N HIS A 100 23.75 -13.85 5.09
CA HIS A 100 24.53 -13.12 4.09
C HIS A 100 25.97 -13.62 4.01
N SER A 101 26.65 -13.71 5.15
CA SER A 101 28.04 -14.20 5.22
C SER A 101 28.19 -15.63 4.67
N LYS A 102 27.26 -16.54 5.01
CA LYS A 102 27.29 -17.93 4.51
C LYS A 102 27.08 -18.00 3.01
N ASN A 103 26.19 -17.16 2.46
CA ASN A 103 25.95 -17.10 1.03
C ASN A 103 27.17 -16.52 0.29
N THR A 104 27.78 -15.46 0.81
CA THR A 104 29.00 -14.87 0.25
C THR A 104 30.15 -15.88 0.21
N VAL A 105 30.36 -16.64 1.29
CA VAL A 105 31.39 -17.70 1.31
C VAL A 105 31.10 -18.77 0.25
N LYS A 106 29.85 -19.21 0.09
CA LYS A 106 29.49 -20.17 -0.97
C LYS A 106 29.77 -19.63 -2.36
N VAL A 107 29.43 -18.38 -2.63
CA VAL A 107 29.68 -17.73 -3.93
C VAL A 107 31.17 -17.64 -4.20
N LEU A 108 31.97 -17.18 -3.23
CA LEU A 108 33.43 -17.07 -3.38
C LEU A 108 34.06 -18.45 -3.61
N ASN A 109 33.69 -19.44 -2.80
CA ASN A 109 34.18 -20.80 -2.98
C ASN A 109 33.84 -21.34 -4.37
N GLN A 110 32.65 -21.04 -4.88
CA GLN A 110 32.24 -21.47 -6.22
C GLN A 110 32.94 -20.70 -7.34
N LEU A 111 33.25 -19.41 -7.16
CA LEU A 111 34.01 -18.62 -8.13
C LEU A 111 35.43 -19.15 -8.32
N PHE A 112 36.06 -19.60 -7.22
CA PHE A 112 37.43 -20.10 -7.22
C PHE A 112 37.52 -21.62 -7.34
N ASN A 113 36.40 -22.32 -7.46
CA ASN A 113 36.39 -23.76 -7.63
C ASN A 113 36.86 -24.14 -9.05
N SER A 114 37.96 -24.89 -9.13
CA SER A 114 38.57 -25.36 -10.38
C SER A 114 38.29 -26.83 -10.69
N ASP A 115 37.44 -27.49 -9.90
CA ASP A 115 37.11 -28.91 -10.07
C ASP A 115 36.18 -29.11 -11.27
N GLN A 116 36.60 -29.93 -12.23
CA GLN A 116 35.82 -30.25 -13.44
C GLN A 116 34.60 -31.12 -13.14
N SER A 117 34.55 -31.78 -11.98
CA SER A 117 33.38 -32.55 -11.52
C SER A 117 32.32 -31.66 -10.85
N ASN A 118 32.60 -30.37 -10.67
CA ASN A 118 31.67 -29.44 -10.04
C ASN A 118 30.41 -29.25 -10.87
N THR A 119 29.27 -29.56 -10.26
CA THR A 119 27.94 -29.46 -10.87
C THR A 119 27.15 -28.26 -10.35
N ASP A 120 27.76 -27.35 -9.59
CA ASP A 120 27.14 -26.10 -9.17
C ASP A 120 27.45 -24.96 -10.14
N ALA A 121 26.64 -23.91 -10.09
CA ALA A 121 26.78 -22.69 -10.87
C ALA A 121 26.29 -21.48 -10.07
N ILE A 122 26.92 -20.33 -10.30
CA ILE A 122 26.49 -19.04 -9.75
C ILE A 122 25.49 -18.42 -10.72
N LEU A 123 24.32 -18.08 -10.20
CA LEU A 123 23.35 -17.22 -10.87
C LEU A 123 23.42 -15.82 -10.23
N LEU A 124 23.96 -14.85 -10.96
CA LEU A 124 23.92 -13.43 -10.61
C LEU A 124 22.72 -12.78 -11.29
N VAL A 125 21.91 -12.07 -10.52
CA VAL A 125 20.69 -11.41 -11.00
C VAL A 125 20.82 -9.92 -10.75
N GLN A 126 20.66 -9.14 -11.82
CA GLN A 126 20.68 -7.68 -11.77
C GLN A 126 19.28 -7.15 -12.05
N ASN A 127 18.79 -6.31 -11.16
CA ASN A 127 17.51 -5.66 -11.29
C ASN A 127 17.70 -4.21 -11.73
N ASN A 128 17.56 -3.97 -13.03
CA ASN A 128 17.66 -2.63 -13.61
C ASN A 128 16.29 -1.91 -13.65
N SER A 129 15.41 -2.22 -12.69
CA SER A 129 14.12 -1.57 -12.53
C SER A 129 14.06 -0.68 -11.28
N ASP A 130 13.04 0.18 -11.26
CA ASP A 130 12.77 1.09 -10.14
C ASP A 130 12.02 0.41 -8.97
N CYS A 131 11.81 -0.92 -9.03
CA CYS A 131 11.05 -1.67 -8.03
C CYS A 131 11.87 -2.82 -7.44
N ASN A 132 11.66 -3.11 -6.16
CA ASN A 132 12.17 -4.35 -5.56
C ASN A 132 11.47 -5.56 -6.18
N MET A 133 12.19 -6.66 -6.35
CA MET A 133 11.62 -7.87 -6.94
C MET A 133 12.04 -9.13 -6.18
N ILE A 134 11.24 -10.20 -6.33
CA ILE A 134 11.58 -11.55 -5.87
C ILE A 134 11.70 -12.41 -7.12
N LEU A 135 12.88 -12.94 -7.41
CA LEU A 135 13.07 -13.95 -8.43
C LEU A 135 12.79 -15.33 -7.85
N ARG A 136 11.82 -16.01 -8.44
CA ARG A 136 11.46 -17.40 -8.13
C ARG A 136 12.16 -18.30 -9.14
N ILE A 137 12.97 -19.23 -8.65
CA ILE A 137 13.79 -20.13 -9.45
C ILE A 137 13.29 -21.54 -9.19
N GLN A 138 12.64 -22.14 -10.17
CA GLN A 138 12.03 -23.46 -10.06
C GLN A 138 12.80 -24.47 -10.90
N GLY A 139 13.40 -25.47 -10.27
CA GLY A 139 14.04 -26.61 -10.92
C GLY A 139 13.84 -27.87 -10.09
N SER A 140 14.91 -28.64 -9.88
CA SER A 140 14.90 -29.77 -8.92
C SER A 140 14.63 -29.30 -7.48
N LYS A 141 15.06 -28.08 -7.16
CA LYS A 141 14.78 -27.36 -5.91
C LYS A 141 14.15 -26.01 -6.23
N TYR A 142 13.47 -25.46 -5.23
CA TYR A 142 12.83 -24.16 -5.31
C TYR A 142 13.65 -23.12 -4.54
N TYR A 143 13.93 -21.98 -5.16
CA TYR A 143 14.65 -20.87 -4.54
C TYR A 143 13.91 -19.55 -4.74
N ASN A 144 13.94 -18.71 -3.71
CA ASN A 144 13.49 -17.33 -3.77
C ASN A 144 14.69 -16.42 -3.56
N LEU A 145 14.90 -15.46 -4.47
CA LEU A 145 15.97 -14.48 -4.39
C LEU A 145 15.38 -13.07 -4.40
N ALA A 146 15.46 -12.38 -3.27
CA ALA A 146 15.11 -10.96 -3.18
C ALA A 146 16.21 -10.12 -3.85
N VAL A 147 15.84 -9.26 -4.80
CA VAL A 147 16.76 -8.36 -5.51
C VAL A 147 16.23 -6.93 -5.37
N PRO A 148 16.99 -6.01 -4.74
CA PRO A 148 16.57 -4.62 -4.59
C PRO A 148 16.51 -3.90 -5.93
N SER A 149 15.73 -2.82 -6.00
CA SER A 149 15.74 -1.89 -7.13
C SER A 149 17.16 -1.37 -7.41
N HIS A 150 17.53 -1.30 -8.69
CA HIS A 150 18.87 -0.90 -9.17
C HIS A 150 20.04 -1.66 -8.53
N GLY A 151 19.78 -2.85 -7.99
CA GLY A 151 20.79 -3.65 -7.31
C GLY A 151 20.90 -5.06 -7.89
N GLU A 152 21.70 -5.86 -7.22
CA GLU A 152 21.98 -7.22 -7.62
C GLU A 152 21.99 -8.17 -6.44
N ASN A 153 21.75 -9.45 -6.73
CA ASN A 153 21.93 -10.52 -5.76
C ASN A 153 22.35 -11.80 -6.48
N SER A 154 22.98 -12.72 -5.76
CA SER A 154 23.52 -13.95 -6.34
C SER A 154 23.18 -15.17 -5.50
N ILE A 155 23.10 -16.31 -6.17
CA ILE A 155 22.87 -17.60 -5.52
C ILE A 155 23.68 -18.70 -6.22
N VAL A 156 24.18 -19.65 -5.44
CA VAL A 156 24.79 -20.88 -5.96
C VAL A 156 23.70 -21.94 -6.04
N ILE A 157 23.51 -22.50 -7.23
CA ILE A 157 22.52 -23.54 -7.52
C ILE A 157 23.14 -24.66 -8.37
N PRO A 158 22.63 -25.90 -8.30
CA PRO A 158 23.08 -26.96 -9.20
C PRO A 158 22.84 -26.59 -10.68
N GLN A 159 23.66 -27.12 -11.57
CA GLN A 159 23.44 -27.06 -13.00
C GLN A 159 22.16 -27.81 -13.37
N GLY A 160 21.41 -27.28 -14.33
CA GLY A 160 20.13 -27.86 -14.72
C GLY A 160 19.24 -26.92 -15.51
N ASP A 161 18.00 -27.37 -15.73
CA ASP A 161 16.95 -26.60 -16.38
C ASP A 161 16.04 -25.95 -15.34
N TYR A 162 15.83 -24.65 -15.47
CA TYR A 162 15.10 -23.84 -14.51
C TYR A 162 14.03 -22.99 -15.17
N MET A 163 12.87 -22.87 -14.53
CA MET A 163 11.89 -21.84 -14.82
C MET A 163 12.10 -20.66 -13.87
N LEU A 164 12.45 -19.52 -14.44
CA LEU A 164 12.64 -18.25 -13.74
C LEU A 164 11.36 -17.44 -13.84
N SER A 165 10.79 -17.01 -12.72
CA SER A 165 9.61 -16.14 -12.71
C SER A 165 9.74 -15.00 -11.70
N THR A 166 9.22 -13.82 -12.06
CA THR A 166 9.20 -12.66 -11.17
C THR A 166 8.16 -11.64 -11.62
N ASN A 167 7.78 -10.74 -10.72
CA ASN A 167 7.00 -9.55 -11.05
C ASN A 167 7.92 -8.32 -10.92
N LEU A 168 8.15 -7.63 -12.03
CA LEU A 168 8.95 -6.41 -12.14
C LEU A 168 8.02 -5.22 -12.37
N CYS A 169 7.88 -4.35 -11.38
CA CYS A 169 7.05 -3.14 -11.50
C CYS A 169 5.68 -3.40 -12.15
N ASP A 170 4.95 -4.42 -11.68
CA ASP A 170 3.63 -4.83 -12.16
C ASP A 170 3.62 -5.65 -13.47
N LEU A 171 4.79 -5.96 -14.05
CA LEU A 171 4.93 -6.83 -15.22
C LEU A 171 5.43 -8.22 -14.81
N SER A 172 4.74 -9.27 -15.22
CA SER A 172 5.19 -10.63 -14.98
C SER A 172 6.22 -11.06 -16.02
N TYR A 173 7.34 -11.59 -15.56
CA TYR A 173 8.38 -12.20 -16.37
C TYR A 173 8.43 -13.69 -16.06
N VAL A 174 8.43 -14.53 -17.10
CA VAL A 174 8.65 -15.97 -17.00
C VAL A 174 9.58 -16.41 -18.13
N SER A 175 10.62 -17.16 -17.81
CA SER A 175 11.55 -17.70 -18.80
C SER A 175 12.09 -19.06 -18.36
N ASN A 176 12.16 -20.00 -19.30
CA ASN A 176 12.93 -21.22 -19.11
C ASN A 176 14.41 -20.95 -19.43
N LYS A 177 15.32 -21.42 -18.59
CA LYS A 177 16.76 -21.20 -18.74
C LYS A 177 17.52 -22.45 -18.34
N LYS A 178 18.36 -22.94 -19.25
CA LYS A 178 19.34 -23.98 -18.97
C LYS A 178 20.60 -23.33 -18.39
N ILE A 179 20.99 -23.74 -17.18
CA ILE A 179 22.15 -23.23 -16.45
C ILE A 179 23.18 -24.35 -16.39
N THR A 180 24.22 -24.26 -17.21
CA THR A 180 25.34 -25.24 -17.24
C THR A 180 26.66 -24.64 -16.76
N LYS A 181 26.69 -23.33 -16.49
CA LYS A 181 27.85 -22.56 -16.06
C LYS A 181 27.37 -21.34 -15.31
N ASN A 182 28.30 -20.55 -14.76
CA ASN A 182 27.96 -19.27 -14.13
C ASN A 182 27.24 -18.37 -15.14
N VAL A 183 26.17 -17.72 -14.70
CA VAL A 183 25.27 -16.94 -15.54
C VAL A 183 24.94 -15.62 -14.88
N VAL A 184 24.92 -14.56 -15.68
CA VAL A 184 24.33 -13.26 -15.32
C VAL A 184 22.97 -13.13 -16.01
N VAL A 185 21.95 -12.69 -15.26
CA VAL A 185 20.62 -12.34 -15.76
C VAL A 185 20.33 -10.90 -15.36
N ALA A 186 20.34 -10.00 -16.34
CA ALA A 186 19.94 -8.62 -16.15
C ALA A 186 18.49 -8.43 -16.60
N LEU A 187 17.64 -7.98 -15.69
CA LEU A 187 16.22 -7.76 -15.92
C LEU A 187 15.95 -6.26 -15.99
N LYS A 188 15.24 -5.84 -17.02
CA LYS A 188 14.74 -4.47 -17.19
C LYS A 188 13.27 -4.51 -17.57
N PRO A 189 12.43 -3.56 -17.10
CA PRO A 189 11.07 -3.44 -17.58
C PRO A 189 11.10 -3.08 -19.07
N ASN A 190 10.49 -3.89 -19.93
CA ASN A 190 10.16 -3.46 -21.28
C ASN A 190 8.90 -2.61 -21.19
N VAL A 191 9.08 -1.30 -20.96
CA VAL A 191 7.99 -0.33 -21.15
C VAL A 191 7.77 -0.21 -22.65
N PRO A 192 6.58 -0.54 -23.19
CA PRO A 192 6.27 -0.25 -24.59
C PRO A 192 6.51 1.23 -24.86
N THR A 193 7.34 1.54 -25.84
CA THR A 193 7.62 2.91 -26.30
C THR A 193 6.31 3.52 -26.82
N GLY A 194 5.55 4.15 -25.93
CA GLY A 194 4.18 4.59 -26.21
C GLY A 194 3.38 4.98 -24.97
N TYR A 195 3.83 4.62 -23.76
CA TYR A 195 3.27 5.20 -22.54
C TYR A 195 3.84 6.62 -22.34
N PRO A 196 2.97 7.65 -22.18
CA PRO A 196 3.45 9.00 -21.92
C PRO A 196 4.24 8.97 -20.61
N LYS A 197 5.52 9.35 -20.68
CA LYS A 197 6.29 9.70 -19.48
C LYS A 197 5.47 10.76 -18.75
N ALA A 198 5.08 10.46 -17.52
CA ALA A 198 4.53 11.48 -16.65
C ALA A 198 5.66 12.48 -16.37
N GLU A 199 5.67 13.59 -17.11
CA GLU A 199 6.54 14.72 -16.82
C GLU A 199 6.21 15.22 -15.41
N SER A 200 7.20 15.14 -14.52
CA SER A 200 7.14 15.81 -13.23
C SER A 200 7.41 17.30 -13.47
N ASN A 201 6.38 18.12 -13.32
CA ASN A 201 6.53 19.54 -13.02
C ASN A 201 6.98 19.73 -11.57
#